data_AF-A0A128F7S7-F1
#
_entry.id   AF-A0A128F7S7-F1
#
_cell.length_a   1.000
_cell.length_b   1.000
_cell.length_c   1.000
_cell.angle_alpha   90.00
_cell.angle_beta   90.00
_cell.angle_gamma   90.00
#
_symmetry.space_group_name_H-M   'P 1'
#
loop_
_entity.id
_entity.type
_entity.pdbx_description
1 polymer ?
#
loop_
_entity_poly.entity_id
_entity_poly.type
_entity_poly.pdbx_seq_one_letter_code
_entity_poly.pdbx_strand_id
1 'polypeptide(L)'
;MALDQRTLTLISPMLAYTLLLRGLAWLVLPLFLLSGCASDNTRSDTWIDFSQIKDDEVMVVGKISIIPAVIAQDLKQETDTFRPFANERALLWISDDVGSNKERLGLLADWDETFYFALPRQTMRLSELERAFDEDDELVYRALPLPEMMKFLVRVDDRAIYVGNLRLYVDEYDQIVALEVVDESAAAQQAFQRRFGTTVRPRVSLMAPEAYFR
;
A
#
# COMPACT_ATOMS: atom_id res chain seq x y z
N MET A 1 -74.98 40.33 -34.41
CA MET A 1 -75.63 40.23 -35.74
C MET A 1 -74.68 40.87 -36.74
N ALA A 2 -74.33 40.16 -37.83
CA ALA A 2 -73.44 40.54 -38.95
C ALA A 2 -71.92 40.60 -38.63
N LEU A 3 -71.11 39.63 -39.09
CA LEU A 3 -70.37 39.55 -40.38
C LEU A 3 -69.08 40.41 -40.37
N ASP A 4 -67.92 40.07 -40.94
CA ASP A 4 -67.40 38.90 -41.65
C ASP A 4 -65.90 39.12 -41.94
N GLN A 5 -65.19 37.99 -42.02
CA GLN A 5 -63.98 37.59 -42.77
C GLN A 5 -62.89 38.53 -43.33
N ARG A 6 -61.67 38.01 -43.12
CA ARG A 6 -60.53 37.78 -44.05
C ARG A 6 -59.56 38.94 -44.32
N THR A 7 -58.30 38.69 -43.95
CA THR A 7 -57.21 38.69 -44.94
C THR A 7 -56.05 37.77 -44.51
N LEU A 8 -55.74 36.82 -45.39
CA LEU A 8 -54.62 35.89 -45.31
C LEU A 8 -53.31 36.59 -45.68
N THR A 9 -52.20 36.19 -45.05
CA THR A 9 -50.92 36.02 -45.77
C THR A 9 -50.11 34.89 -45.14
N LEU A 10 -49.96 33.81 -45.90
CA LEU A 10 -48.95 32.76 -45.72
C LEU A 10 -47.54 33.36 -45.84
N ILE A 11 -46.64 32.98 -44.94
CA ILE A 11 -45.20 32.92 -45.23
C ILE A 11 -44.66 31.59 -44.70
N SER A 12 -44.13 30.79 -45.64
CA SER A 12 -43.59 29.45 -45.45
C SER A 12 -42.32 29.41 -44.58
N PRO A 13 -42.07 28.31 -43.84
CA PRO A 13 -40.87 28.12 -43.02
C PRO A 13 -39.82 27.31 -43.80
N MET A 14 -38.94 27.97 -44.56
CA MET A 14 -37.90 27.22 -45.31
C MET A 14 -36.53 27.88 -45.39
N LEU A 15 -36.23 28.84 -44.51
CA LEU A 15 -34.98 29.63 -44.59
C LEU A 15 -34.22 29.77 -43.26
N ALA A 16 -34.49 28.91 -42.27
CA ALA A 16 -33.86 29.00 -40.95
C ALA A 16 -32.95 27.82 -40.56
N TYR A 17 -32.74 26.84 -41.46
CA TYR A 17 -32.08 25.59 -41.07
C TYR A 17 -30.63 25.40 -41.56
N THR A 18 -30.09 26.30 -42.38
CA THR A 18 -28.78 26.08 -43.03
C THR A 18 -27.64 26.95 -42.54
N LEU A 19 -27.85 27.84 -41.56
CA LEU A 19 -26.81 28.76 -41.08
C LEU A 19 -26.38 28.57 -39.61
N LEU A 20 -26.98 27.61 -38.88
CA LEU A 20 -26.64 27.34 -37.48
C LEU A 20 -25.65 26.17 -37.28
N LEU A 21 -25.22 25.50 -38.34
CA LEU A 21 -24.36 24.30 -38.26
C LEU A 21 -22.87 24.55 -38.51
N ARG A 22 -22.46 25.77 -38.85
CA ARG A 22 -21.03 26.09 -39.12
C ARG A 22 -20.31 26.86 -38.01
N GLY A 23 -21.03 27.35 -37.00
CA GLY A 23 -20.45 28.08 -35.87
C GLY A 23 -20.06 27.22 -34.66
N LEU A 24 -20.47 25.95 -34.63
CA LEU A 24 -20.36 25.10 -33.44
C LEU A 24 -19.22 24.06 -33.50
N ALA A 25 -18.24 24.26 -34.38
CA ALA A 25 -17.10 23.35 -34.54
C ALA A 25 -15.78 23.90 -33.97
N TRP A 26 -15.77 25.10 -33.39
CA TRP A 26 -14.56 25.81 -32.95
C TRP A 26 -14.52 26.11 -31.44
N LEU A 27 -15.18 25.28 -30.61
CA LEU A 27 -15.25 25.50 -29.16
C LEU A 27 -15.24 24.20 -28.33
N VAL A 28 -14.57 23.15 -28.80
CA VAL A 28 -14.46 21.86 -28.07
C VAL A 28 -13.01 21.37 -27.91
N LEU A 29 -12.00 22.15 -28.32
CA LEU A 29 -10.62 21.68 -28.37
C LEU A 29 -9.61 22.50 -27.53
N PRO A 30 -9.86 22.69 -26.22
CA PRO A 30 -8.75 22.52 -25.29
C PRO A 30 -9.23 21.90 -23.96
N LEU A 31 -9.71 20.65 -23.96
CA LEU A 31 -9.96 19.91 -22.71
C LEU A 31 -9.11 18.64 -22.54
N PHE A 32 -8.20 18.35 -23.48
CA PHE A 32 -7.36 17.15 -23.45
C PHE A 32 -5.93 17.37 -22.93
N LEU A 33 -5.61 18.55 -22.38
CA LEU A 33 -4.30 18.84 -21.78
C LEU A 33 -4.28 18.72 -20.25
N LEU A 34 -5.29 18.06 -19.68
CA LEU A 34 -5.17 17.46 -18.34
C LEU A 34 -4.82 15.98 -18.51
N SER A 35 -3.73 15.70 -19.24
CA SER A 35 -2.94 14.50 -18.99
C SER A 35 -2.39 14.68 -17.58
N GLY A 36 -3.17 14.24 -16.59
CA GLY A 36 -2.66 14.01 -15.26
C GLY A 36 -1.44 13.11 -15.44
N CYS A 37 -0.28 13.63 -15.07
CA CYS A 37 0.77 12.75 -14.59
C CYS A 37 0.14 12.02 -13.40
N ALA A 38 -0.41 10.83 -13.66
CA ALA A 38 -0.51 9.81 -12.63
C ALA A 38 0.94 9.58 -12.23
N SER A 39 1.37 10.28 -11.19
CA SER A 39 2.62 9.99 -10.52
C SER A 39 2.42 8.59 -9.95
N ASP A 40 2.96 7.62 -10.67
CA ASP A 40 3.04 6.22 -10.30
C ASP A 40 4.05 6.10 -9.15
N ASN A 41 3.69 6.66 -7.99
CA ASN A 41 4.42 6.44 -6.76
C ASN A 41 3.60 5.44 -5.95
N THR A 42 3.76 4.15 -6.28
CA THR A 42 3.32 3.00 -5.47
C THR A 42 4.14 2.90 -4.16
N ARG A 43 4.55 4.03 -3.60
CA ARG A 43 5.47 4.15 -2.47
C ARG A 43 4.69 4.77 -1.31
N SER A 44 4.09 3.90 -0.51
CA SER A 44 3.45 4.28 0.75
C SER A 44 4.54 4.46 1.81
N ASP A 45 5.02 5.68 2.00
CA ASP A 45 5.79 6.01 3.21
C ASP A 45 4.90 5.80 4.45
N THR A 46 5.52 5.49 5.59
CA THR A 46 4.81 5.28 6.87
C THR A 46 3.94 6.48 7.22
N TRP A 47 2.65 6.25 7.43
CA TRP A 47 1.67 7.32 7.62
C TRP A 47 1.90 8.10 8.93
N ILE A 48 1.70 9.41 8.87
CA ILE A 48 1.93 10.32 10.00
C ILE A 48 0.65 10.50 10.84
N ASP A 49 -0.55 10.38 10.25
CA ASP A 49 -1.83 10.61 10.95
C ASP A 49 -2.88 9.54 10.64
N PHE A 50 -3.63 9.13 11.67
CA PHE A 50 -4.76 8.19 11.59
C PHE A 50 -5.96 8.79 10.84
N SER A 51 -6.09 10.12 10.81
CA SER A 51 -7.19 10.81 10.10
C SER A 51 -7.17 10.62 8.57
N GLN A 52 -6.02 10.19 8.04
CA GLN A 52 -5.79 10.01 6.60
C GLN A 52 -6.24 8.63 6.09
N ILE A 53 -6.63 7.72 6.98
CA ILE A 53 -7.10 6.37 6.64
C ILE A 53 -8.54 6.46 6.10
N LYS A 54 -8.78 5.86 4.92
CA LYS A 54 -10.13 5.82 4.34
C LYS A 54 -11.05 4.84 5.08
N ASP A 55 -12.36 5.00 4.88
CA ASP A 55 -13.37 4.15 5.52
C ASP A 55 -13.27 2.67 5.14
N ASP A 56 -12.67 2.35 3.99
CA ASP A 56 -12.42 1.01 3.47
C ASP A 56 -11.01 0.47 3.75
N GLU A 57 -10.21 1.22 4.50
CA GLU A 57 -8.84 0.85 4.89
C GLU A 57 -8.75 0.44 6.37
N VAL A 58 -7.64 -0.21 6.72
CA VAL A 58 -7.25 -0.58 8.07
C VAL A 58 -5.80 -0.16 8.30
N MET A 59 -5.49 0.34 9.49
CA MET A 59 -4.10 0.57 9.89
C MET A 59 -3.44 -0.76 10.25
N VAL A 60 -2.44 -1.16 9.49
CA VAL A 60 -1.61 -2.33 9.75
C VAL A 60 -0.33 -1.89 10.44
N VAL A 61 -0.11 -2.44 11.63
CA VAL A 61 1.02 -2.15 12.51
C VAL A 61 1.88 -3.39 12.61
N GLY A 62 3.18 -3.27 12.37
CA GLY A 62 4.09 -4.39 12.50
C GLY A 62 5.53 -3.92 12.62
N LYS A 63 6.42 -4.89 12.67
CA LYS A 63 7.86 -4.67 12.67
C LYS A 63 8.51 -5.77 11.84
N ILE A 64 9.63 -5.46 11.22
CA ILE A 64 10.48 -6.44 10.56
C ILE A 64 11.90 -6.30 11.09
N SER A 65 12.50 -7.41 11.49
CA SER A 65 13.77 -7.46 12.20
C SER A 65 14.70 -8.46 11.53
N ILE A 66 15.99 -8.17 11.53
CA ILE A 66 17.02 -9.09 11.02
C ILE A 66 17.82 -9.62 12.20
N ILE A 67 17.98 -10.93 12.26
CA ILE A 67 18.77 -11.62 13.26
C ILE A 67 19.92 -12.34 12.53
N PRO A 68 21.19 -11.97 12.77
CA PRO A 68 22.32 -12.69 12.20
C PRO A 68 22.33 -14.15 12.67
N ALA A 69 22.20 -15.10 11.75
CA ALA A 69 22.35 -16.52 12.01
C ALA A 69 23.82 -16.92 11.87
N VAL A 70 24.66 -16.49 12.82
CA VAL A 70 26.08 -16.82 12.79
C VAL A 70 26.24 -18.32 13.08
N ILE A 71 26.56 -19.10 12.04
CA ILE A 71 26.96 -20.49 12.22
C ILE A 71 28.40 -20.49 12.72
N ALA A 72 28.61 -21.13 13.87
CA ALA A 72 29.88 -21.51 14.50
C ALA A 72 30.41 -20.64 15.66
N GLN A 73 30.62 -21.37 16.75
CA GLN A 73 31.07 -20.94 18.08
C GLN A 73 32.53 -20.44 18.12
N ASP A 74 33.24 -20.41 17.00
CA ASP A 74 34.69 -20.13 16.91
C ASP A 74 35.06 -18.75 16.36
N LEU A 75 34.11 -17.93 15.91
CA LEU A 75 34.37 -16.54 15.45
C LEU A 75 34.30 -15.49 16.58
N LYS A 76 34.34 -15.93 17.84
CA LYS A 76 34.14 -15.09 19.04
C LYS A 76 35.21 -14.00 19.29
N GLN A 77 36.19 -13.79 18.42
CA GLN A 77 37.29 -12.87 18.72
C GLN A 77 37.60 -11.76 17.72
N GLU A 78 37.03 -11.68 16.51
CA GLU A 78 37.26 -10.50 15.67
C GLU A 78 36.00 -10.05 14.93
N THR A 79 35.61 -8.79 15.19
CA THR A 79 34.56 -7.96 14.55
C THR A 79 33.12 -8.08 15.06
N ASP A 80 32.89 -7.47 16.23
CA ASP A 80 31.60 -7.08 16.84
C ASP A 80 30.83 -5.99 16.04
N THR A 81 30.94 -5.97 14.71
CA THR A 81 30.41 -4.90 13.84
C THR A 81 29.53 -5.39 12.70
N PHE A 82 29.24 -6.69 12.60
CA PHE A 82 28.34 -7.18 11.57
C PHE A 82 26.89 -6.73 11.86
N ARG A 83 26.42 -5.75 11.08
CA ARG A 83 25.03 -5.28 11.07
C ARG A 83 24.47 -5.57 9.68
N PRO A 84 23.79 -6.71 9.49
CA PRO A 84 23.24 -7.04 8.19
C PRO A 84 22.27 -5.94 7.74
N PHE A 85 22.38 -5.55 6.47
CA PHE A 85 21.50 -4.58 5.82
C PHE A 85 21.49 -3.19 6.50
N ALA A 86 22.61 -2.80 7.10
CA ALA A 86 22.78 -1.45 7.64
C ALA A 86 22.56 -0.40 6.54
N ASN A 87 21.68 0.57 6.82
CA ASN A 87 21.25 1.63 5.88
C ASN A 87 20.39 1.14 4.71
N GLU A 88 19.89 -0.09 4.75
CA GLU A 88 18.89 -0.58 3.80
C GLU A 88 17.49 -0.52 4.44
N ARG A 89 16.46 -0.75 3.63
CA ARG A 89 15.06 -0.84 4.04
C ARG A 89 14.44 -2.13 3.52
N ALA A 90 13.42 -2.61 4.20
CA ALA A 90 12.63 -3.75 3.74
C ALA A 90 11.50 -3.27 2.83
N LEU A 91 11.43 -3.79 1.61
CA LEU A 91 10.24 -3.67 0.78
C LEU A 91 9.38 -4.93 0.95
N LEU A 92 8.16 -4.74 1.44
CA LEU A 92 7.16 -5.78 1.63
C LEU A 92 6.18 -5.76 0.46
N TRP A 93 6.10 -6.86 -0.27
CA TRP A 93 5.12 -7.01 -1.35
C TRP A 93 3.86 -7.70 -0.85
N ILE A 94 2.82 -6.90 -0.65
CA ILE A 94 1.54 -7.33 -0.10
C ILE A 94 0.48 -7.38 -1.21
N SER A 95 -0.30 -8.46 -1.28
CA SER A 95 -1.42 -8.59 -2.21
C SER A 95 -2.69 -9.03 -1.49
N ASP A 96 -3.82 -8.92 -2.18
CA ASP A 96 -5.05 -9.53 -1.68
C ASP A 96 -5.00 -11.06 -1.69
N ASP A 97 -5.88 -11.67 -0.89
CA ASP A 97 -6.04 -13.13 -0.81
C ASP A 97 -7.09 -13.65 -1.81
N VAL A 98 -8.09 -12.85 -2.17
CA VAL A 98 -9.34 -13.31 -2.81
C VAL A 98 -9.55 -12.71 -4.21
N GLY A 99 -8.68 -11.83 -4.69
CA GLY A 99 -8.83 -11.14 -5.97
C GLY A 99 -8.22 -11.88 -7.16
N SER A 100 -8.84 -11.73 -8.33
CA SER A 100 -8.21 -12.05 -9.63
C SER A 100 -7.26 -10.95 -10.10
N ASN A 101 -7.36 -9.76 -9.50
CA ASN A 101 -6.47 -8.65 -9.75
C ASN A 101 -5.25 -8.79 -8.84
N LYS A 102 -4.15 -9.27 -9.39
CA LYS A 102 -2.88 -9.52 -8.68
C LYS A 102 -2.12 -8.22 -8.38
N GLU A 103 -2.81 -7.13 -8.08
CA GLU A 103 -2.16 -5.86 -7.80
C GLU A 103 -1.38 -5.99 -6.48
N ARG A 104 -0.07 -5.76 -6.55
CA ARG A 104 0.84 -5.89 -5.43
C ARG A 104 1.18 -4.49 -4.94
N LEU A 105 1.03 -4.29 -3.64
CA LEU A 105 1.43 -3.08 -2.95
C LEU A 105 2.85 -3.27 -2.44
N GLY A 106 3.77 -2.41 -2.88
CA GLY A 106 5.11 -2.32 -2.33
C GLY A 106 5.12 -1.38 -1.12
N LEU A 107 5.40 -1.90 0.07
CA LEU A 107 5.42 -1.13 1.31
C LEU A 107 6.84 -1.09 1.89
N LEU A 108 7.39 0.10 2.04
CA LEU A 108 8.77 0.28 2.45
C LEU A 108 8.84 0.53 3.97
N ALA A 109 9.56 -0.32 4.69
CA ALA A 109 9.72 -0.27 6.14
C ALA A 109 11.20 -0.22 6.53
N ASP A 110 11.51 0.51 7.58
CA ASP A 110 12.86 0.52 8.15
C ASP A 110 13.07 -0.74 9.01
N TRP A 111 14.27 -1.32 8.91
CA TRP A 111 14.63 -2.48 9.72
C TRP A 111 14.61 -2.11 11.20
N ASP A 112 14.07 -3.02 12.02
CA ASP A 112 13.93 -2.87 13.46
C ASP A 112 13.02 -1.73 13.96
N GLU A 113 12.33 -1.03 13.06
CA GLU A 113 11.36 0.00 13.40
C GLU A 113 9.92 -0.49 13.26
N THR A 114 9.00 0.15 13.99
CA THR A 114 7.56 -0.12 13.84
C THR A 114 7.04 0.64 12.63
N PHE A 115 6.42 -0.08 11.70
CA PHE A 115 5.74 0.51 10.56
C PHE A 115 4.23 0.66 10.80
N TYR A 116 3.63 1.58 10.05
CA TYR A 116 2.21 1.92 10.07
C TYR A 116 1.73 2.12 8.62
N PHE A 117 1.00 1.15 8.08
CA PHE A 117 0.50 1.19 6.70
C PHE A 117 -1.02 1.18 6.67
N ALA A 118 -1.63 2.04 5.84
CA ALA A 118 -3.04 1.93 5.50
C ALA A 118 -3.20 0.90 4.36
N LEU A 119 -3.94 -0.17 4.61
CA LEU A 119 -4.21 -1.21 3.62
C LEU A 119 -5.72 -1.43 3.45
N PRO A 120 -6.18 -1.95 2.30
CA PRO A 120 -7.58 -2.32 2.13
C PRO A 120 -8.07 -3.24 3.24
N ARG A 121 -9.31 -3.05 3.72
CA ARG A 121 -9.89 -3.82 4.83
C ARG A 121 -10.32 -5.22 4.41
N GLN A 122 -9.33 -6.05 4.07
CA GLN A 122 -9.50 -7.43 3.66
C GLN A 122 -8.27 -8.25 4.04
N THR A 123 -8.40 -9.57 3.97
CA THR A 123 -7.28 -10.47 4.25
C THR A 123 -6.20 -10.30 3.18
N MET A 124 -4.96 -10.16 3.63
CA MET A 124 -3.81 -9.88 2.77
C MET A 124 -2.74 -10.97 2.90
N ARG A 125 -1.92 -11.11 1.86
CA ARG A 125 -0.75 -11.99 1.82
C ARG A 125 0.52 -11.17 1.66
N LEU A 126 1.54 -11.48 2.43
CA LEU A 126 2.92 -11.09 2.16
C LEU A 126 3.55 -12.18 1.29
N SER A 127 3.91 -11.81 0.07
CA SER A 127 4.33 -12.75 -0.98
C SER A 127 5.84 -12.76 -1.19
N GLU A 128 6.48 -11.59 -1.10
CA GLU A 128 7.92 -11.44 -1.32
C GLU A 128 8.46 -10.32 -0.42
N LEU A 129 9.77 -10.39 -0.16
CA LEU A 129 10.54 -9.31 0.42
C LEU A 129 11.68 -8.94 -0.53
N GLU A 130 12.01 -7.66 -0.54
CA GLU A 130 13.22 -7.15 -1.16
C GLU A 130 13.95 -6.22 -0.19
N ARG A 131 15.25 -6.09 -0.38
CA ARG A 131 16.10 -5.10 0.27
C ARG A 131 16.20 -3.92 -0.65
N ALA A 132 15.87 -2.75 -0.13
CA ALA A 132 15.99 -1.48 -0.82
C ALA A 132 17.18 -0.70 -0.25
N PHE A 133 18.06 -0.21 -1.10
CA PHE A 133 19.19 0.63 -0.70
C PHE A 133 19.42 1.72 -1.76
N ASP A 134 20.02 2.83 -1.34
CA ASP A 134 20.35 3.92 -2.25
C ASP A 134 21.70 3.66 -2.94
N GLU A 135 21.72 3.71 -4.26
CA GLU A 135 22.90 3.64 -5.11
C GLU A 135 22.80 4.77 -6.14
N ASP A 136 23.77 5.71 -6.11
CA ASP A 136 23.79 6.89 -7.00
C ASP A 136 22.48 7.71 -7.03
N ASP A 137 21.90 7.98 -5.85
CA ASP A 137 20.61 8.67 -5.66
C ASP A 137 19.39 7.93 -6.25
N GLU A 138 19.55 6.66 -6.65
CA GLU A 138 18.47 5.77 -7.09
C GLU A 138 18.24 4.64 -6.09
N LEU A 139 16.97 4.25 -5.91
CA LEU A 139 16.64 3.12 -5.05
C LEU A 139 16.80 1.82 -5.83
N VAL A 140 17.71 0.97 -5.37
CA VAL A 140 17.97 -0.35 -5.95
C VAL A 140 17.39 -1.43 -5.06
N TYR A 141 16.82 -2.46 -5.70
CA TYR A 141 16.16 -3.57 -5.03
C TYR A 141 16.93 -4.88 -5.22
N ARG A 142 17.10 -5.63 -4.13
CA ARG A 142 17.63 -7.00 -4.15
C ARG A 142 16.64 -7.96 -3.51
N ALA A 143 16.32 -9.05 -4.20
CA ALA A 143 15.41 -10.06 -3.67
C ALA A 143 15.89 -10.64 -2.34
N LEU A 144 14.96 -10.82 -1.41
CA LEU A 144 15.16 -11.51 -0.13
C LEU A 144 14.04 -12.55 0.01
N PRO A 145 14.15 -13.71 -0.65
CA PRO A 145 13.03 -14.63 -0.83
C PRO A 145 12.54 -15.18 0.50
N LEU A 146 11.23 -15.09 0.73
CA LEU A 146 10.58 -15.70 1.88
C LEU A 146 10.59 -17.24 1.75
N PRO A 147 10.80 -17.98 2.85
CA PRO A 147 10.72 -19.45 2.82
C PRO A 147 9.30 -19.94 2.50
N GLU A 148 8.28 -19.16 2.84
CA GLU A 148 6.88 -19.44 2.58
C GLU A 148 6.03 -18.15 2.53
N MET A 149 4.87 -18.23 1.89
CA MET A 149 3.93 -17.11 1.85
C MET A 149 3.25 -16.92 3.20
N MET A 150 3.22 -15.67 3.66
CA MET A 150 2.64 -15.29 4.95
C MET A 150 1.30 -14.60 4.74
N LYS A 151 0.38 -14.77 5.67
CA LYS A 151 -0.99 -14.24 5.61
C LYS A 151 -1.39 -13.65 6.94
N PHE A 152 -2.17 -12.58 6.92
CA PHE A 152 -2.80 -12.00 8.11
C PHE A 152 -4.25 -11.64 7.85
N LEU A 153 -5.08 -11.81 8.87
CA LEU A 153 -6.52 -11.62 8.76
C LEU A 153 -6.91 -10.19 9.10
N VAL A 154 -7.78 -9.60 8.29
CA VAL A 154 -8.46 -8.34 8.57
C VAL A 154 -9.96 -8.59 8.62
N ARG A 155 -10.62 -8.10 9.65
CA ARG A 155 -12.07 -8.17 9.85
C ARG A 155 -12.72 -6.86 9.43
N VAL A 156 -14.02 -6.93 9.14
CA VAL A 156 -14.83 -5.78 8.68
C VAL A 156 -14.90 -4.63 9.70
N ASP A 157 -14.74 -4.94 10.99
CA ASP A 157 -14.78 -4.00 12.11
C ASP A 157 -13.38 -3.53 12.58
N ASP A 158 -12.31 -4.06 11.98
CA ASP A 158 -10.95 -3.66 12.35
C ASP A 158 -10.65 -2.24 11.88
N ARG A 159 -10.28 -1.39 12.83
CA ARG A 159 -9.72 -0.06 12.56
C ARG A 159 -8.20 -0.06 12.51
N ALA A 160 -7.59 -0.92 13.33
CA ALA A 160 -6.16 -1.14 13.36
C ALA A 160 -5.89 -2.60 13.73
N ILE A 161 -4.85 -3.20 13.15
CA ILE A 161 -4.37 -4.53 13.50
C ILE A 161 -2.87 -4.51 13.75
N TYR A 162 -2.42 -5.39 14.64
CA TYR A 162 -1.00 -5.67 14.85
C TYR A 162 -0.66 -7.03 14.25
N VAL A 163 0.29 -7.07 13.31
CA VAL A 163 0.64 -8.26 12.53
C VAL A 163 1.87 -9.01 13.03
N GLY A 164 2.47 -8.57 14.14
CA GLY A 164 3.66 -9.19 14.72
C GLY A 164 4.97 -8.49 14.35
N ASN A 165 6.04 -8.95 14.97
CA ASN A 165 7.42 -8.68 14.55
C ASN A 165 7.90 -9.87 13.70
N LEU A 166 8.06 -9.65 12.41
CA LEU A 166 8.61 -10.62 11.47
C LEU A 166 10.14 -10.62 11.60
N ARG A 167 10.69 -11.60 12.32
CA ARG A 167 12.13 -11.74 12.51
C ARG A 167 12.69 -12.74 11.51
N LEU A 168 13.65 -12.25 10.74
CA LEU A 168 14.33 -12.99 9.68
C LEU A 168 15.71 -13.37 10.18
N TYR A 169 15.98 -14.67 10.25
CA TYR A 169 17.32 -15.17 10.54
C TYR A 169 18.09 -15.25 9.23
N VAL A 170 19.16 -14.47 9.11
CA VAL A 170 19.91 -14.30 7.86
C VAL A 170 21.35 -14.78 8.04
N ASP A 171 21.85 -15.57 7.09
CA ASP A 171 23.23 -16.05 7.09
C ASP A 171 24.21 -15.05 6.45
N GLU A 172 25.48 -15.46 6.31
CA GLU A 172 26.54 -14.64 5.71
C GLU A 172 26.40 -14.43 4.19
N TYR A 173 25.46 -15.12 3.53
CA TYR A 173 25.16 -15.03 2.10
C TYR A 173 23.85 -14.31 1.81
N ASP A 174 23.35 -13.53 2.77
CA ASP A 174 22.08 -12.79 2.71
C ASP A 174 20.85 -13.71 2.50
N GLN A 175 20.92 -14.99 2.92
CA GLN A 175 19.80 -15.93 2.80
C GLN A 175 18.99 -16.02 4.10
N ILE A 176 17.65 -16.00 3.98
CA ILE A 176 16.77 -16.28 5.12
C ILE A 176 16.83 -17.79 5.43
N VAL A 177 17.46 -18.15 6.54
CA VAL A 177 17.57 -19.54 7.02
C VAL A 177 16.44 -19.95 7.96
N ALA A 178 15.81 -18.98 8.62
CA ALA A 178 14.62 -19.18 9.45
C ALA A 178 13.79 -17.90 9.53
N LEU A 179 12.52 -18.07 9.85
CA LEU A 179 11.55 -16.98 9.98
C LEU A 179 10.70 -17.24 11.23
N GLU A 180 10.57 -16.24 12.08
CA GLU A 180 9.64 -16.27 13.23
C GLU A 180 8.75 -15.03 13.24
N VAL A 181 7.51 -15.20 13.71
CA VAL A 181 6.60 -14.08 13.98
C VAL A 181 6.43 -13.99 15.49
N VAL A 182 6.94 -12.91 16.08
CA VAL A 182 6.91 -12.70 17.54
C VAL A 182 5.81 -11.71 17.89
N ASP A 183 5.03 -12.06 18.92
CA ASP A 183 4.02 -11.18 19.49
C ASP A 183 4.67 -10.17 20.44
N GLU A 184 4.86 -8.94 19.97
CA GLU A 184 5.29 -7.79 20.77
C GLU A 184 4.14 -6.78 20.96
N SER A 185 2.89 -7.25 20.91
CA SER A 185 1.67 -6.41 20.90
C SER A 185 1.57 -5.46 22.08
N ALA A 186 2.04 -5.85 23.27
CA ALA A 186 2.05 -4.95 24.43
C ALA A 186 2.90 -3.70 24.20
N ALA A 187 4.11 -3.87 23.64
CA ALA A 187 5.00 -2.76 23.31
C ALA A 187 4.47 -1.95 22.12
N ALA A 188 3.99 -2.65 21.07
CA ALA A 188 3.40 -2.03 19.90
C ALA A 188 2.17 -1.18 20.25
N GLN A 189 1.31 -1.66 21.16
CA GLN A 189 0.14 -0.93 21.63
C GLN A 189 0.54 0.35 22.36
N GLN A 190 1.57 0.31 23.21
CA GLN A 190 2.07 1.52 23.89
C GLN A 190 2.64 2.54 22.89
N ALA A 191 3.38 2.09 21.88
CA ALA A 191 3.90 2.96 20.84
C ALA A 191 2.76 3.56 19.99
N PHE A 192 1.78 2.73 19.62
CA PHE A 192 0.58 3.16 18.90
C PHE A 192 -0.20 4.23 19.67
N GLN A 193 -0.44 4.01 20.97
CA GLN A 193 -1.17 4.97 21.80
C GLN A 193 -0.44 6.30 21.97
N ARG A 194 0.90 6.27 22.05
CA ARG A 194 1.72 7.48 22.07
C ARG A 194 1.61 8.27 20.77
N ARG A 195 1.47 7.60 19.63
CA ARG A 195 1.41 8.23 18.30
C ARG A 195 0.01 8.69 17.91
N PHE A 196 -1.02 7.87 18.13
CA PHE A 196 -2.39 8.09 17.63
C PHE A 196 -3.44 8.27 18.73
N GLY A 197 -3.04 8.28 19.99
CA GLY A 197 -3.95 8.39 21.14
C GLY A 197 -4.60 7.07 21.55
N THR A 198 -5.53 7.13 22.50
CA THR A 198 -6.07 5.94 23.19
C THR A 198 -7.42 5.45 22.69
N THR A 199 -8.04 6.19 21.75
CA THR A 199 -9.39 5.90 21.23
C THR A 199 -9.43 4.62 20.38
N VAL A 200 -8.35 4.30 19.68
CA VAL A 200 -8.22 3.10 18.86
C VAL A 200 -7.14 2.19 19.46
N ARG A 201 -7.38 0.88 19.44
CA ARG A 201 -6.42 -0.13 19.85
C ARG A 201 -6.25 -1.16 18.73
N PRO A 202 -5.01 -1.47 18.32
CA PRO A 202 -4.78 -2.51 17.34
C PRO A 202 -5.26 -3.87 17.86
N ARG A 203 -6.06 -4.60 17.08
CA ARG A 203 -6.36 -6.01 17.35
C ARG A 203 -5.16 -6.85 16.92
N VAL A 204 -4.76 -7.81 17.75
CA VAL A 204 -3.70 -8.76 17.37
C VAL A 204 -4.20 -9.68 16.24
N SER A 205 -3.42 -9.74 15.16
CA SER A 205 -3.66 -10.55 13.97
C SER A 205 -2.31 -10.98 13.39
N LEU A 206 -1.58 -11.81 14.15
CA LEU A 206 -0.22 -12.21 13.79
C LEU A 206 -0.18 -12.82 12.39
N MET A 207 0.85 -12.44 11.62
CA MET A 207 1.15 -13.15 10.38
C MET A 207 1.41 -14.62 10.70
N ALA A 208 0.92 -15.50 9.83
CA ALA A 208 1.23 -16.91 9.88
C ALA A 208 1.39 -17.46 8.47
N PRO A 209 2.07 -18.60 8.30
CA PRO A 209 2.15 -19.24 7.00
C PRO A 209 0.76 -19.56 6.46
N GLU A 210 0.57 -19.44 5.14
CA GLU A 210 -0.74 -19.66 4.52
C GLU A 210 -1.35 -21.03 4.86
N ALA A 211 -0.51 -22.05 5.07
CA ALA A 211 -0.94 -23.39 5.47
C ALA A 211 -1.74 -23.44 6.78
N TYR A 212 -1.56 -22.48 7.69
CA TYR A 212 -2.29 -22.41 8.97
C TYR A 212 -3.75 -21.97 8.82
N PHE A 213 -4.14 -21.48 7.65
CA PHE A 213 -5.50 -20.96 7.38
C PHE A 213 -6.36 -21.91 6.54
N ARG A 214 -5.91 -23.15 6.34
CA ARG A 214 -6.61 -24.18 5.55
C ARG A 214 -7.50 -25.07 6.41
#